data_AF-A0A7K2ZML7-F1
#
_entry.id   AF-A0A7K2ZML7-F1
#
_cell.length_a   1.000
_cell.length_b   1.000
_cell.length_c   1.000
_cell.angle_alpha   90.00
_cell.angle_beta   90.00
_cell.angle_gamma   90.00
#
_symmetry.space_group_name_H-M   'P 1'
#
loop_
_entity.id
_entity.type
_entity.pdbx_description
1 polymer ?
#
loop_
_entity_poly.entity_id
_entity_poly.type
_entity_poly.pdbx_seq_one_letter_code
_entity_poly.pdbx_strand_id
1 'polypeptide(L)'
;MTTPTAWPENVIARYLTVAGSSLNRDDIAVDITCTQTAREKGRHDQEVGDITLVAHCSGCSDRDETTCEGLYLDLVEPVLKSFYGDHSREWAQSHAETCRAIPKTA
;
A
#
# COMPACT_ATOMS: atom_id res chain seq x y z
N MET A 1 13.42 -22.52 10.33
CA MET A 1 12.19 -22.40 9.54
C MET A 1 11.59 -21.05 9.90
N THR A 2 11.65 -20.07 9.02
CA THR A 2 11.00 -18.76 9.21
C THR A 2 9.49 -18.97 9.01
N THR A 3 8.70 -18.74 10.04
CA THR A 3 7.23 -18.75 9.93
C THR A 3 6.83 -17.63 8.98
N PRO A 4 6.11 -17.89 7.88
CA PRO A 4 5.64 -16.82 7.02
C PRO A 4 4.74 -15.89 7.83
N THR A 5 5.09 -14.60 7.91
CA THR A 5 4.28 -13.60 8.58
C THR A 5 2.94 -13.51 7.87
N ALA A 6 1.84 -13.58 8.62
CA ALA A 6 0.51 -13.35 8.06
C ALA A 6 0.46 -11.97 7.39
N TRP A 7 -0.22 -11.85 6.26
CA TRP A 7 -0.40 -10.56 5.60
C TRP A 7 -1.06 -9.57 6.56
N PRO A 8 -0.51 -8.36 6.74
CA PRO A 8 -1.15 -7.36 7.57
C PRO A 8 -2.49 -6.92 6.96
N GLU A 9 -3.35 -6.39 7.82
CA GLU A 9 -4.67 -5.93 7.42
C GLU A 9 -4.58 -4.85 6.33
N ASN A 10 -5.47 -4.91 5.34
CA ASN A 10 -5.58 -3.97 4.23
C ASN A 10 -4.36 -3.88 3.29
N VAL A 11 -3.34 -4.73 3.50
CA VAL A 11 -2.20 -4.83 2.59
C VAL A 11 -2.60 -5.63 1.35
N ILE A 12 -2.46 -5.01 0.19
CA ILE A 12 -2.83 -5.57 -1.13
C ILE A 12 -1.62 -5.98 -1.97
N ALA A 13 -0.42 -5.49 -1.62
CA ALA A 13 0.85 -5.89 -2.21
C ALA A 13 2.00 -5.62 -1.24
N ARG A 14 3.05 -6.43 -1.31
CA ARG A 14 4.26 -6.32 -0.46
C ARG A 14 5.50 -6.52 -1.30
N TYR A 15 6.47 -5.63 -1.15
CA TYR A 15 7.74 -5.63 -1.85
C TYR A 15 8.89 -5.69 -0.86
N LEU A 16 9.70 -6.75 -0.89
CA LEU A 16 10.86 -6.86 0.00
C LEU A 16 11.92 -5.84 -0.38
N THR A 17 12.37 -5.05 0.59
CA THR A 17 13.49 -4.13 0.38
C THR A 17 14.80 -4.89 0.16
N VAL A 18 15.82 -4.26 -0.42
CA VAL A 18 17.18 -4.85 -0.49
C VAL A 18 17.69 -5.26 0.89
N ALA A 19 17.48 -4.44 1.91
CA ALA A 19 17.83 -4.78 3.29
C ALA A 19 17.04 -5.98 3.81
N GLY A 20 15.72 -6.00 3.61
CA GLY A 20 14.84 -7.11 4.01
C GLY A 20 15.24 -8.43 3.36
N SER A 21 15.45 -8.43 2.05
CA SER A 21 15.92 -9.61 1.30
C SER A 21 17.30 -10.09 1.80
N SER A 22 18.26 -9.17 1.94
CA SER A 22 19.63 -9.51 2.36
C SER A 22 19.71 -10.04 3.80
N LEU A 23 18.83 -9.57 4.68
CA LEU A 23 18.76 -9.96 6.09
C LEU A 23 17.75 -11.08 6.35
N ASN A 24 17.05 -11.56 5.31
CA ASN A 24 15.93 -12.50 5.42
C ASN A 24 14.87 -12.03 6.44
N ARG A 25 14.50 -10.74 6.35
CA ARG A 25 13.52 -10.04 7.18
C ARG A 25 12.38 -9.53 6.31
N ASP A 26 11.23 -10.17 6.43
CA ASP A 26 9.99 -9.82 5.72
C ASP A 26 9.28 -8.61 6.32
N ASP A 27 9.63 -8.24 7.55
CA ASP A 27 9.15 -7.05 8.23
C ASP A 27 9.86 -5.75 7.78
N ILE A 28 10.89 -5.85 6.93
CA ILE A 28 11.54 -4.72 6.24
C ILE A 28 11.12 -4.72 4.76
N ALA A 29 9.92 -4.19 4.50
CA ALA A 29 9.27 -4.21 3.20
C ALA A 29 8.61 -2.87 2.89
N VAL A 30 8.22 -2.70 1.63
CA VAL A 30 7.26 -1.69 1.20
C VAL A 30 5.91 -2.37 1.05
N ASP A 31 4.97 -1.98 1.90
CA ASP A 31 3.60 -2.50 1.89
C ASP A 31 2.67 -1.49 1.22
N ILE A 32 1.87 -1.95 0.26
CA ILE A 32 0.79 -1.16 -0.33
C ILE A 32 -0.49 -1.50 0.41
N THR A 33 -1.13 -0.49 0.98
CA THR A 33 -2.43 -0.59 1.61
C THR A 33 -3.49 0.15 0.81
N CYS A 34 -4.73 -0.35 0.86
CA CYS A 34 -5.88 0.31 0.28
C CYS A 34 -6.92 0.53 1.37
N THR A 35 -7.26 1.79 1.62
CA THR A 35 -8.25 2.16 2.63
C THR A 35 -9.39 2.89 1.96
N GLN A 36 -10.62 2.52 2.32
CA GLN A 36 -11.82 3.24 1.90
C GLN A 36 -12.31 4.07 3.08
N THR A 37 -12.46 5.39 2.89
CA THR A 37 -12.88 6.32 3.92
C THR A 37 -14.12 7.09 3.49
N ALA A 38 -15.03 7.28 4.44
CA ALA A 38 -16.31 7.95 4.29
C ALA A 38 -17.33 7.27 3.37
N ARG A 39 -18.61 7.38 3.77
CA ARG A 39 -19.77 7.00 2.96
C ARG A 39 -20.67 8.22 2.91
N GLU A 40 -20.71 8.86 1.75
CA GLU A 40 -21.58 9.99 1.49
C GLU A 40 -22.64 9.57 0.47
N LYS A 41 -23.79 10.27 0.49
CA LYS A 41 -24.81 10.10 -0.54
C LYS A 41 -24.41 10.87 -1.79
N GLY A 42 -23.99 10.15 -2.81
CA GLY A 42 -23.74 10.67 -4.15
C GLY A 42 -25.02 10.96 -4.93
N ARG A 43 -24.87 11.20 -6.24
CA ARG A 43 -26.04 11.38 -7.12
C ARG A 43 -26.84 10.08 -7.21
N HIS A 44 -28.16 10.21 -7.36
CA HIS A 44 -29.09 9.07 -7.46
C HIS A 44 -29.09 8.13 -6.24
N ASP A 45 -28.81 8.66 -5.03
CA ASP A 45 -28.83 7.89 -3.78
C ASP A 45 -27.79 6.75 -3.70
N GLN A 46 -26.74 6.81 -4.53
CA GLN A 46 -25.62 5.86 -4.48
C GLN A 46 -24.61 6.27 -3.41
N GLU A 47 -24.06 5.30 -2.68
CA GLU A 47 -22.97 5.56 -1.74
C GLU A 47 -21.67 5.82 -2.49
N VAL A 48 -21.04 6.96 -2.18
CA VAL A 48 -19.70 7.32 -2.63
C VAL A 48 -18.78 7.44 -1.43
N GLY A 49 -17.49 7.31 -1.67
CA GLY A 49 -16.45 7.45 -0.66
C GLY A 49 -15.10 7.68 -1.30
N ASP A 50 -14.11 7.89 -0.45
CA ASP A 50 -12.75 8.13 -0.88
C ASP A 50 -11.96 6.83 -0.77
N ILE A 51 -11.07 6.61 -1.73
CA ILE A 51 -10.16 5.47 -1.74
C ILE A 51 -8.74 6.02 -1.67
N THR A 52 -8.00 5.62 -0.64
CA THR A 52 -6.60 6.00 -0.45
C THR A 52 -5.70 4.78 -0.62
N LEU A 53 -4.74 4.89 -1.53
CA LEU A 53 -3.64 3.95 -1.71
C LEU A 53 -2.40 4.52 -1.05
N VAL A 54 -1.78 3.72 -0.18
CA VAL A 54 -0.52 4.10 0.50
C VAL A 54 0.50 3.01 0.30
N ALA A 55 1.60 3.31 -0.39
CA ALA A 55 2.81 2.50 -0.37
C ALA A 55 3.73 3.01 0.74
N HIS A 56 4.01 2.20 1.77
CA HIS A 56 4.79 2.61 2.92
C HIS A 56 5.96 1.65 3.17
N CYS A 57 7.16 2.19 3.31
CA CYS A 57 8.38 1.44 3.61
C CYS A 57 8.59 1.34 5.13
N SER A 58 8.49 0.14 5.71
CA SER A 58 8.76 -0.09 7.13
C SER A 58 10.24 0.14 7.51
N GLY A 59 11.16 0.10 6.54
CA GLY A 59 12.59 0.30 6.74
C GLY A 59 12.99 1.75 7.01
N CYS A 60 12.57 2.68 6.13
CA CYS A 60 12.93 4.11 6.23
C CYS A 60 11.75 5.03 6.59
N SER A 61 10.53 4.52 6.65
CA SER A 61 9.29 5.29 6.86
C SER A 61 8.89 6.22 5.70
N ASP A 62 9.55 6.13 4.53
CA ASP A 62 9.08 6.81 3.33
C ASP A 62 7.76 6.22 2.85
N ARG A 63 6.95 7.08 2.24
CA ARG A 63 5.64 6.70 1.70
C ARG A 63 5.28 7.47 0.45
N ASP A 64 4.53 6.80 -0.41
CA ASP A 64 3.74 7.38 -1.49
C ASP A 64 2.26 7.22 -1.16
N GLU A 65 1.48 8.27 -1.36
CA GLU A 65 0.07 8.31 -0.99
C GLU A 65 -0.73 8.98 -2.12
N THR A 66 -1.79 8.30 -2.56
CA THR A 66 -2.72 8.84 -3.54
C THR A 66 -4.16 8.59 -3.09
N THR A 67 -4.97 9.65 -3.11
CA THR A 67 -6.39 9.60 -2.75
C THR A 67 -7.25 9.90 -3.95
N CYS A 68 -8.24 9.05 -4.18
CA CYS A 68 -9.29 9.25 -5.18
C CYS A 68 -10.59 9.58 -4.45
N GLU A 69 -11.09 10.79 -4.66
CA GLU A 69 -12.26 11.32 -3.95
C GLU A 69 -13.57 11.00 -4.68
N GLY A 70 -14.64 10.81 -3.91
CA GLY A 70 -16.02 10.75 -4.42
C GLY A 70 -16.28 9.58 -5.38
N LEU A 71 -15.60 8.46 -5.19
CA LEU A 71 -15.78 7.24 -5.97
C LEU A 71 -16.94 6.41 -5.43
N TYR A 72 -17.67 5.73 -6.31
CA TYR A 72 -18.62 4.72 -5.85
C TYR A 72 -17.88 3.61 -5.10
N LEU A 73 -18.48 3.14 -3.99
CA LEU A 73 -17.79 2.20 -3.09
C LEU A 73 -17.43 0.85 -3.75
N ASP A 74 -18.09 0.49 -4.87
CA ASP A 74 -17.82 -0.69 -5.68
C ASP A 74 -16.63 -0.53 -6.66
N LEU A 75 -16.03 0.66 -6.74
CA LEU A 75 -14.91 0.96 -7.63
C LEU A 75 -13.53 0.63 -7.07
N VAL A 76 -13.43 -0.02 -5.90
CA VAL A 76 -12.12 -0.38 -5.30
C VAL A 76 -11.26 -1.20 -6.26
N GLU A 77 -11.77 -2.32 -6.77
CA GLU A 77 -11.02 -3.14 -7.73
C GLU A 77 -10.63 -2.37 -9.01
N PRO A 78 -11.53 -1.60 -9.65
CA PRO A 78 -11.16 -0.70 -10.74
C PRO A 78 -10.03 0.27 -10.39
N VAL A 79 -10.03 0.89 -9.21
CA VAL A 79 -8.96 1.79 -8.77
C VAL A 79 -7.64 1.03 -8.67
N LEU A 80 -7.65 -0.18 -8.09
CA LEU A 80 -6.46 -1.02 -8.00
C LEU A 80 -5.91 -1.44 -9.36
N LYS A 81 -6.74 -1.52 -10.40
CA LYS A 81 -6.37 -1.84 -11.79
C LYS A 81 -6.16 -0.60 -12.66
N SER A 82 -6.32 0.59 -12.09
CA SER A 82 -6.17 1.87 -12.79
C SER A 82 -4.73 2.39 -12.68
N PHE A 83 -4.48 3.53 -13.33
CA PHE A 83 -3.24 4.30 -13.22
C PHE A 83 -2.78 4.50 -11.77
N TYR A 84 -3.68 4.70 -10.81
CA TYR A 84 -3.32 4.93 -9.41
C TYR A 84 -2.72 3.67 -8.76
N GLY A 85 -3.31 2.51 -9.01
CA GLY A 85 -2.77 1.24 -8.53
C GLY A 85 -1.43 0.90 -9.16
N ASP A 86 -1.26 1.21 -10.45
CA ASP A 86 0.02 1.00 -11.15
C ASP A 86 1.10 1.95 -10.63
N HIS A 87 0.77 3.23 -10.42
CA HIS A 87 1.69 4.22 -9.86
C HIS A 87 2.24 3.80 -8.49
N SER A 88 1.35 3.42 -7.55
CA SER A 88 1.78 2.97 -6.22
C SER A 88 2.63 1.69 -6.28
N ARG A 89 2.35 0.77 -7.22
CA ARG A 89 3.18 -0.43 -7.43
C ARG A 89 4.56 -0.11 -8.00
N GLU A 90 4.64 0.78 -8.99
CA GLU A 90 5.90 1.23 -9.57
C GLU A 90 6.78 1.92 -8.53
N TRP A 91 6.20 2.84 -7.74
CA TRP A 91 6.91 3.49 -6.65
C TRP A 91 7.40 2.47 -5.63
N ALA A 92 6.53 1.56 -5.18
CA ALA A 92 6.88 0.57 -4.16
C ALA A 92 8.03 -0.35 -4.61
N GLN A 93 7.98 -0.85 -5.85
CA GLN A 93 9.05 -1.66 -6.44
C GLN A 93 10.35 -0.86 -6.51
N SER A 94 10.31 0.35 -7.09
CA SER A 94 11.51 1.19 -7.26
C SER A 94 12.17 1.54 -5.91
N HIS A 95 11.35 1.84 -4.91
CA HIS A 95 11.82 2.10 -3.55
C HIS A 95 12.42 0.83 -2.92
N ALA A 96 11.72 -0.31 -3.00
CA ALA A 96 12.18 -1.57 -2.42
C ALA A 96 13.55 -2.01 -2.97
N GLU A 97 13.78 -1.83 -4.28
CA GLU A 97 15.04 -2.15 -4.96
C GLU A 97 16.24 -1.29 -4.52
N THR A 98 16.01 -0.17 -3.85
CA THR A 98 17.06 0.78 -3.47
C THR A 98 17.18 0.98 -1.96
N CYS A 99 16.11 0.69 -1.21
CA CYS A 99 16.07 0.91 0.22
C CYS A 99 16.98 -0.07 0.98
N ARG A 100 17.92 0.53 1.72
CA ARG A 100 18.87 -0.16 2.62
C ARG A 100 18.65 0.21 4.08
N ALA A 101 17.57 0.91 4.39
CA ALA A 101 17.28 1.32 5.75
C ALA A 101 16.87 0.11 6.60
N ILE A 102 17.43 0.05 7.80
CA ILE A 102 17.05 -0.93 8.81
C ILE A 102 16.27 -0.14 9.87
N PRO A 103 15.02 -0.52 10.17
CA PRO A 103 14.24 0.17 11.19
C PRO A 103 15.01 0.14 12.51
N LYS A 104 15.10 1.29 13.18
CA LYS A 104 15.65 1.35 14.53
C LYS A 104 14.68 0.59 15.44
N THR A 105 15.19 -0.38 16.19
CA THR A 105 14.42 -1.02 17.26
C THR A 105 13.92 0.06 18.21
N ALA A 106 12.60 0.13 18.38
CA ALA A 106 11.94 0.97 19.37
C ALA A 106 12.22 0.47 20.79
#